data_AF-A0A4Q6CDS8-F1
#
_entry.id   AF-A0A4Q6CDS8-F1
#
_cell.length_a   1.000
_cell.length_b   1.000
_cell.length_c   1.000
_cell.angle_alpha   90.00
_cell.angle_beta   90.00
_cell.angle_gamma   90.00
#
_symmetry.space_group_name_H-M   'P 1'
#
loop_
_entity.id
_entity.type
_entity.pdbx_description
1 polymer ?
#
loop_
_entity_poly.entity_id
_entity_poly.type
_entity_poly.pdbx_seq_one_letter_code
_entity_poly.pdbx_strand_id
1 'polypeptide(L)'
;MDRNLALEFVRITEAAALASSRWMGRGDEKAADQAAVDAMRKAFNNVRIDGTVVIGEGERDEAPMLYIGERVGLGVDGSVLDAPQIDIALDPLEGTTICATGGV
;
A
#
# COMPACT_ATOMS: atom_id res chain seq x y z
N MET A 1 1.73 -22.38 -13.14
CA MET A 1 1.14 -21.25 -13.88
C MET A 1 1.58 -20.01 -13.13
N ASP A 2 2.60 -19.32 -13.65
CA ASP A 2 3.12 -18.11 -13.02
C ASP A 2 2.01 -17.07 -12.92
N ARG A 3 1.67 -16.69 -11.68
CA ARG A 3 0.75 -15.59 -11.42
C ARG A 3 1.51 -14.31 -11.80
N ASN A 4 0.93 -13.50 -12.69
CA ASN A 4 1.59 -12.27 -13.14
C ASN A 4 1.53 -11.24 -12.00
N LEU A 5 2.63 -11.12 -11.24
CA LEU A 5 2.80 -10.15 -10.16
C LEU A 5 2.44 -8.72 -10.58
N ALA A 6 2.72 -8.33 -11.83
CA ALA A 6 2.38 -7.00 -12.32
C ALA A 6 0.88 -6.70 -12.22
N LEU A 7 0.01 -7.67 -12.52
CA LEU A 7 -1.44 -7.50 -12.40
C LEU A 7 -1.91 -7.49 -10.94
N GLU A 8 -1.15 -8.09 -10.01
CA GLU A 8 -1.43 -7.98 -8.58
C GLU A 8 -1.10 -6.59 -8.06
N PHE A 9 0.04 -6.01 -8.46
CA PHE A 9 0.41 -4.64 -8.11
C PHE A 9 -0.55 -3.60 -8.68
N VAL A 10 -1.08 -3.80 -9.90
CA VAL A 10 -2.15 -2.95 -10.45
C VAL A 10 -3.36 -2.90 -9.50
N ARG A 11 -3.79 -4.05 -8.96
CA ARG A 11 -4.93 -4.10 -8.04
C ARG A 11 -4.65 -3.42 -6.70
N ILE A 12 -3.40 -3.43 -6.25
CA ILE A 12 -2.98 -2.74 -5.02
C ILE A 12 -3.13 -1.23 -5.19
N THR A 13 -2.62 -0.67 -6.28
CA THR A 13 -2.72 0.77 -6.55
C THR A 13 -4.16 1.19 -6.85
N GLU A 14 -4.93 0.37 -7.57
CA GLU A 14 -6.37 0.60 -7.77
C GLU A 14 -7.13 0.66 -6.44
N ALA A 15 -6.84 -0.26 -5.51
CA ALA A 15 -7.50 -0.28 -4.20
C ALA A 15 -7.20 0.99 -3.39
N ALA A 16 -5.93 1.41 -3.36
CA ALA A 16 -5.50 2.64 -2.69
C ALA A 16 -6.17 3.88 -3.30
N ALA A 17 -6.11 4.02 -4.62
CA ALA A 17 -6.69 5.15 -5.35
C ALA A 17 -8.21 5.24 -5.18
N LEU A 18 -8.93 4.12 -5.24
CA LEU A 18 -10.39 4.09 -5.04
C LEU A 18 -10.80 4.40 -3.59
N ALA A 19 -9.92 4.13 -2.62
CA ALA A 19 -10.19 4.44 -1.22
C ALA A 19 -9.96 5.94 -0.94
N SER A 20 -8.83 6.49 -1.37
CA SER A 20 -8.52 7.92 -1.22
C SER A 20 -9.44 8.81 -2.02
N SER A 21 -9.87 8.41 -3.23
CA SER A 21 -10.75 9.22 -4.08
C SER A 21 -12.09 9.56 -3.41
N ARG A 22 -12.53 8.77 -2.43
CA ARG A 22 -13.77 9.05 -1.66
C ARG A 22 -13.64 10.29 -0.78
N TRP A 23 -12.41 10.68 -0.46
CA TRP A 23 -12.04 11.85 0.34
C TRP A 23 -11.68 13.07 -0.50
N MET A 24 -11.70 12.95 -1.83
CA MET A 24 -11.37 14.05 -2.71
C MET A 24 -12.27 15.27 -2.48
N GLY A 25 -11.68 16.45 -2.34
CA GLY A 25 -12.40 17.72 -2.14
C GLY A 25 -13.07 17.87 -0.77
N ARG A 26 -12.71 17.03 0.22
CA ARG A 26 -13.26 17.11 1.59
C ARG A 26 -12.43 17.93 2.57
N GLY A 27 -11.25 18.40 2.16
CA GLY A 27 -10.34 19.16 3.01
C GLY A 27 -9.69 18.36 4.15
N ASP A 28 -9.72 17.02 4.09
CA ASP A 28 -9.16 16.14 5.11
C ASP A 28 -8.05 15.26 4.51
N GLU A 29 -6.82 15.77 4.59
CA GLU A 29 -5.61 15.10 4.08
C GLU A 29 -5.34 13.79 4.81
N LYS A 30 -5.45 13.80 6.14
CA LYS A 30 -5.13 12.65 6.98
C LYS A 30 -6.10 11.50 6.75
N ALA A 31 -7.38 11.80 6.59
CA ALA A 31 -8.37 10.77 6.30
C ALA A 31 -8.24 10.20 4.88
N ALA A 32 -7.88 11.03 3.90
CA ALA A 32 -7.61 10.58 2.53
C ALA A 32 -6.41 9.63 2.49
N ASP A 33 -5.34 10.00 3.19
CA ASP A 33 -4.11 9.24 3.28
C ASP A 33 -4.30 7.90 4.01
N GLN A 34 -4.90 7.94 5.21
CA GLN A 34 -5.20 6.74 5.98
C GLN A 34 -6.06 5.74 5.17
N ALA A 35 -7.04 6.24 4.40
CA ALA A 35 -7.86 5.38 3.56
C ALA A 35 -7.04 4.66 2.47
N ALA A 36 -6.02 5.33 1.91
CA ALA A 36 -5.11 4.74 0.93
C ALA A 36 -4.19 3.70 1.58
N VAL A 37 -3.55 4.06 2.71
CA VAL A 37 -2.67 3.19 3.50
C VAL A 37 -3.39 1.89 3.86
N ASP A 38 -4.60 1.98 4.43
CA ASP A 38 -5.41 0.83 4.84
C ASP A 38 -5.73 -0.10 3.66
N ALA A 39 -6.17 0.50 2.54
CA ALA A 39 -6.55 -0.25 1.36
C ALA A 39 -5.35 -0.93 0.69
N MET A 40 -4.22 -0.21 0.55
CA MET A 40 -2.97 -0.74 0.02
C MET A 40 -2.46 -1.89 0.90
N ARG A 41 -2.36 -1.68 2.22
CA ARG A 41 -1.88 -2.68 3.17
C ARG A 41 -2.71 -3.96 3.15
N LYS A 42 -4.03 -3.80 3.09
CA LYS A 42 -4.97 -4.93 2.99
C LYS A 42 -4.84 -5.65 1.64
N ALA A 43 -4.62 -4.93 0.54
CA ALA A 43 -4.46 -5.54 -0.77
C ALA A 43 -3.22 -6.44 -0.83
N PHE A 44 -2.11 -6.02 -0.21
CA PHE A 44 -0.89 -6.84 -0.09
C PHE A 44 -1.13 -8.22 0.54
N ASN A 45 -2.09 -8.36 1.46
CA ASN A 45 -2.39 -9.64 2.11
C ASN A 45 -2.90 -10.73 1.15
N ASN A 46 -3.15 -10.42 -0.13
CA ASN A 46 -3.61 -11.38 -1.14
C ASN A 46 -2.56 -11.66 -2.23
N VAL A 47 -1.37 -11.10 -2.10
CA VAL A 47 -0.29 -11.15 -3.09
C VAL A 47 0.70 -12.24 -2.70
N ARG A 48 1.10 -13.09 -3.64
CA ARG A 48 2.02 -14.21 -3.38
C ARG A 48 3.47 -13.72 -3.40
N ILE A 49 3.86 -12.97 -2.38
CA ILE A 49 5.22 -12.43 -2.19
C ILE A 49 5.67 -12.58 -0.74
N ASP A 50 6.98 -12.62 -0.53
CA ASP A 50 7.63 -12.27 0.73
C ASP A 50 8.21 -10.85 0.57
N GLY A 51 7.34 -9.86 0.71
CA GLY A 51 7.67 -8.46 0.46
C GLY A 51 8.25 -7.77 1.69
N THR A 52 9.27 -6.94 1.50
CA THR A 52 9.81 -6.05 2.54
C THR A 52 9.66 -4.60 2.10
N VAL A 53 9.00 -3.76 2.90
CA VAL A 53 8.92 -2.32 2.64
C VAL A 53 10.29 -1.70 2.92
N VAL A 54 10.93 -1.13 1.90
CA VAL A 54 12.23 -0.44 2.03
C VAL A 54 12.09 1.08 1.94
N ILE A 55 10.98 1.57 1.36
CA ILE A 55 10.53 2.96 1.36
C ILE A 55 9.02 2.94 1.59
N GLY A 56 8.52 3.66 2.59
CA GLY A 56 7.09 3.71 2.92
C GLY A 56 6.74 4.94 3.75
N GLU A 57 5.67 4.83 4.54
CA GLU A 57 5.05 5.95 5.28
C GLU A 57 5.94 6.61 6.34
N GLY A 58 7.00 5.91 6.75
CA GLY A 58 7.96 6.40 7.73
C GLY A 58 8.62 5.27 8.51
N GLU A 59 9.30 5.63 9.57
CA GLU A 59 9.85 4.68 10.53
C GLU A 59 8.72 4.00 11.33
N ARG A 60 8.98 2.82 11.90
CA ARG A 60 7.97 2.04 12.65
C ARG A 60 7.33 2.78 13.82
N ASP A 61 8.07 3.70 14.44
CA ASP A 61 7.59 4.50 15.56
C ASP A 61 6.67 5.65 15.12
N GLU A 62 6.71 6.01 13.84
CA GLU A 62 5.99 7.15 13.24
C GLU A 62 4.78 6.69 12.42
N ALA A 63 4.86 5.51 11.80
CA ALA A 63 3.82 4.94 10.95
C ALA A 63 3.35 3.56 11.47
N PRO A 64 2.06 3.36 11.79
CA PRO A 64 1.54 2.10 12.31
C PRO A 64 1.48 0.98 11.25
N MET A 65 1.42 1.35 9.97
CA MET A 65 1.34 0.45 8.82
C MET A 65 2.21 0.99 7.68
N LEU A 66 2.67 0.11 6.82
CA LEU A 66 3.54 0.37 5.67
C LEU A 66 4.83 1.12 6.04
N TYR A 67 5.34 0.87 7.24
CA TYR A 67 6.60 1.42 7.73
C TYR A 67 7.81 0.71 7.12
N ILE A 68 8.97 1.35 7.17
CA ILE A 68 10.24 0.79 6.69
C ILE A 68 10.60 -0.48 7.49
N GLY A 69 10.76 -1.59 6.79
CA GLY A 69 11.01 -2.92 7.33
C GLY A 69 9.74 -3.76 7.57
N GLU A 70 8.54 -3.23 7.29
CA GLU A 70 7.33 -4.04 7.37
C GLU A 70 7.36 -5.17 6.34
N ARG A 71 7.02 -6.40 6.78
CA ARG A 71 6.83 -7.55 5.89
C ARG A 71 5.38 -7.67 5.43
N VAL A 72 5.17 -7.81 4.11
CA VAL A 72 3.85 -7.86 3.48
C VAL A 72 3.76 -9.00 2.45
N GLY A 73 2.54 -9.52 2.22
CA GLY A 73 2.30 -10.64 1.31
C GLY A 73 2.00 -11.97 2.01
N LEU A 74 1.52 -12.94 1.23
CA LEU A 74 1.16 -14.28 1.71
C LEU A 74 2.37 -15.15 2.05
N GLY A 75 3.58 -14.80 1.60
CA GLY A 75 4.80 -15.56 1.87
C GLY A 75 5.45 -15.25 3.22
N VAL A 76 5.01 -14.20 3.92
CA VAL A 76 5.70 -13.64 5.10
C VAL A 76 5.80 -14.63 6.27
N ASP A 77 4.75 -15.42 6.49
CA ASP A 77 4.68 -16.42 7.56
C ASP A 77 5.18 -17.81 7.14
N GLY A 78 5.65 -17.96 5.90
CA GLY A 78 6.10 -19.23 5.33
C GLY A 78 4.97 -20.19 4.95
N SER A 79 3.69 -19.78 5.05
CA SER A 79 2.54 -20.60 4.64
C SER A 79 2.49 -20.83 3.13
N VAL A 80 3.09 -19.93 2.35
CA VAL A 80 3.24 -20.06 0.92
C VAL A 80 4.69 -20.28 0.54
N LEU A 81 5.00 -21.51 0.11
CA LEU A 81 6.32 -21.90 -0.40
C LEU A 81 6.62 -21.20 -1.73
N ASP A 82 7.91 -20.98 -2.01
CA ASP A 82 8.41 -20.37 -3.26
C ASP A 82 7.82 -18.97 -3.56
N ALA A 83 7.42 -18.21 -2.53
CA ALA A 83 7.07 -16.81 -2.70
C ALA A 83 8.35 -15.99 -2.99
N PRO A 84 8.40 -15.18 -4.06
CA PRO A 84 9.57 -14.37 -4.37
C PRO A 84 9.79 -13.31 -3.29
N GLN A 85 11.06 -13.15 -2.90
CA GLN A 85 11.50 -12.07 -2.02
C GLN A 85 11.65 -10.79 -2.83
N ILE A 86 10.96 -9.73 -2.39
CA ILE A 86 10.89 -8.47 -3.13
C ILE A 86 11.00 -7.31 -2.15
N ASP A 87 11.88 -6.36 -2.47
CA ASP A 87 11.92 -5.06 -1.82
C ASP A 87 10.87 -4.13 -2.46
N ILE A 88 10.11 -3.43 -1.62
CA ILE A 88 8.96 -2.62 -2.03
C ILE A 88 9.21 -1.18 -1.62
N ALA A 89 9.16 -0.29 -2.61
CA ALA A 89 8.94 1.14 -2.38
C ALA A 89 7.47 1.45 -2.65
N LEU A 90 6.83 2.18 -1.75
CA LEU A 90 5.42 2.55 -1.86
C LEU A 90 5.17 3.98 -1.41
N ASP A 91 4.07 4.50 -1.93
CA ASP A 91 3.42 5.72 -1.50
C ASP A 91 1.91 5.51 -1.78
N PRO A 92 1.09 5.24 -0.75
CA PRO A 92 -0.33 4.95 -0.92
C PRO A 92 -1.11 6.14 -1.48
N LEU A 93 -0.73 7.37 -1.11
CA LEU A 93 -1.36 8.60 -1.60
C LEU A 93 -0.33 9.73 -1.73
N GLU A 94 0.33 9.77 -2.87
CA GLU A 94 1.17 10.91 -3.19
C GLU A 94 0.30 12.17 -3.43
N GLY A 95 0.63 13.27 -2.75
CA GLY A 95 -0.12 14.52 -2.82
C GLY A 95 -1.44 14.51 -2.04
N THR A 96 -1.40 14.18 -0.76
CA THR A 96 -2.57 14.19 0.16
C THR A 96 -3.34 15.52 0.13
N THR A 97 -2.66 16.67 0.09
CA THR A 97 -3.27 18.01 -0.08
C THR A 97 -4.04 18.12 -1.40
N ILE A 98 -3.48 17.64 -2.50
CA ILE A 98 -4.13 17.69 -3.82
C ILE A 98 -5.41 16.88 -3.78
N CYS A 99 -5.38 15.68 -3.19
CA CYS A 99 -6.58 14.87 -3.00
C CYS A 99 -7.61 15.63 -2.14
N ALA A 100 -7.20 16.12 -0.97
CA ALA A 100 -8.08 16.81 -0.03
C ALA A 100 -8.73 18.06 -0.63
N THR A 101 -8.03 18.85 -1.44
CA THR A 101 -8.59 20.07 -2.07
C THR A 101 -9.27 19.80 -3.41
N GLY A 102 -9.04 18.64 -4.02
CA GLY A 102 -9.55 18.33 -5.36
C GLY A 102 -8.74 18.98 -6.49
N GLY A 103 -7.48 19.32 -6.24
CA GLY A 103 -6.56 19.89 -7.23
C GLY A 103 -6.83 21.36 -7.59
N VAL A 104 -7.60 22.06 -6.74
CA VAL A 104 -7.83 23.51 -6.80
C VAL A 104 -7.14 24.24 -5.66
#